data_AF-A0A1H4DJ26-F1
#
_entry.id   AF-A0A1H4DJ26-F1
#
_cell.length_a   1.000
_cell.length_b   1.000
_cell.length_c   1.000
_cell.angle_alpha   90.00
_cell.angle_beta   90.00
_cell.angle_gamma   90.00
#
_symmetry.space_group_name_H-M   'P 1'
#
loop_
_entity.id
_entity.type
_entity.pdbx_description
1 polymer ?
#
loop_
_entity_poly.entity_id
_entity_poly.type
_entity_poly.pdbx_seq_one_letter_code
_entity_poly.pdbx_strand_id
1 'polypeptide(L)'
;MPLAATPAEPCETDLCWSASPVLCIASVQGERCEAELKVVWSSPEPVDLCLYLADEALSCWQQQQQGQWSSHLIWPEQASLTLRDTEKVYLDEMLKTVSRQPKRRRRLVAPWSVF
;
A
#
# COMPACT_ATOMS: atom_id res chain seq x y z
N MET A 1 9.92 29.60 -6.87
CA MET A 1 8.66 28.83 -6.78
C MET A 1 9.03 27.37 -6.93
N PRO A 2 8.90 26.50 -5.91
CA PRO A 2 9.27 25.10 -6.09
C PRO A 2 8.13 24.37 -6.78
N LEU A 3 8.43 23.73 -7.92
CA LEU A 3 7.56 22.76 -8.56
C LEU A 3 7.40 21.57 -7.61
N ALA A 4 6.17 21.31 -7.17
CA ALA A 4 5.84 20.08 -6.48
C ALA A 4 6.03 18.91 -7.46
N ALA A 5 6.89 17.97 -7.08
CA ALA A 5 7.14 16.74 -7.82
C ALA A 5 5.83 15.96 -7.94
N THR A 6 5.33 15.80 -9.16
CA THR A 6 4.34 14.77 -9.50
C THR A 6 5.00 13.43 -9.19
N PRO A 7 4.48 12.61 -8.26
CA PRO A 7 4.97 11.26 -8.09
C PRO A 7 4.80 10.57 -9.44
N ALA A 8 5.90 10.10 -10.01
CA ALA A 8 5.89 9.37 -11.27
C ALA A 8 4.90 8.21 -11.12
N GLU A 9 3.75 8.33 -11.77
CA GLU A 9 2.80 7.24 -11.86
C GLU A 9 3.48 6.12 -12.65
N PRO A 10 3.70 4.94 -12.05
CA PRO A 10 4.24 3.81 -12.78
C PRO A 10 3.26 3.44 -13.90
N CYS A 11 3.70 3.71 -15.13
CA CYS A 11 3.01 3.29 -16.34
C CYS A 11 3.80 2.15 -16.95
N GLU A 12 3.24 0.93 -16.89
CA GLU A 12 3.87 -0.24 -17.50
C GLU A 12 3.17 -0.58 -18.81
N THR A 13 3.89 -0.42 -19.92
CA THR A 13 3.51 -0.89 -21.27
C THR A 13 2.05 -0.63 -21.65
N ASP A 14 1.59 0.60 -21.46
CA ASP A 14 0.23 1.10 -21.75
C ASP A 14 -0.77 1.10 -20.59
N LEU A 15 -0.44 0.56 -19.41
CA LEU A 15 -1.29 0.69 -18.23
C LEU A 15 -0.64 1.57 -17.16
N CYS A 16 -1.26 2.71 -16.87
CA CYS A 16 -0.85 3.59 -15.78
C CYS A 16 -1.60 3.24 -14.52
N TRP A 17 -0.88 3.16 -13.40
CA TRP A 17 -1.49 2.90 -12.10
C TRP A 17 -0.82 3.74 -11.02
N SER A 18 -1.57 4.02 -9.95
CA SER A 18 -1.06 4.67 -8.76
C SER A 18 -1.74 4.09 -7.52
N ALA A 19 -0.92 3.59 -6.59
CA ALA A 19 -1.35 3.12 -5.28
C ALA A 19 -0.76 4.02 -4.20
N SER A 20 -1.60 4.53 -3.30
CA SER A 20 -1.16 5.38 -2.20
C SER A 20 -2.09 5.26 -1.00
N PRO A 21 -1.55 5.12 0.23
CA PRO A 21 -0.14 4.99 0.59
C PRO A 21 0.35 3.53 0.59
N VAL A 22 1.59 3.29 0.13
CA VAL A 22 2.26 1.97 0.22
C VAL A 22 2.78 1.70 1.64
N LEU A 23 3.09 2.76 2.38
CA LEU A 23 3.60 2.71 3.74
C LEU A 23 2.55 3.28 4.70
N CYS A 24 1.99 2.42 5.57
CA CYS A 24 1.04 2.86 6.57
C CYS A 24 1.75 3.10 7.90
N ILE A 25 1.55 4.28 8.48
CA ILE A 25 2.19 4.68 9.73
C ILE A 25 1.19 4.49 10.88
N ALA A 26 1.30 3.38 11.61
CA ALA A 26 0.46 3.11 12.76
C ALA A 26 0.83 4.03 13.93
N SER A 27 -0.19 4.62 14.55
CA SER A 27 -0.05 5.49 15.73
C SER A 27 0.44 4.73 16.96
N VAL A 28 0.04 3.46 17.13
CA VAL A 28 0.33 2.63 18.31
C VAL A 28 1.02 1.33 17.90
N GLN A 29 2.02 0.91 18.68
CA GLN A 29 2.78 -0.32 18.44
C GLN A 29 1.92 -1.56 18.79
N GLY A 30 1.63 -2.41 17.80
CA GLY A 30 0.83 -3.63 17.96
C GLY A 30 -0.66 -3.47 17.63
N GLU A 31 -1.10 -2.28 17.21
CA GLU A 31 -2.42 -2.07 16.63
C GLU A 31 -2.39 -2.18 15.11
N ARG A 32 -3.51 -2.60 14.54
CA ARG A 32 -3.67 -2.73 13.10
C ARG A 32 -3.59 -1.35 12.46
N CYS A 33 -2.85 -1.21 11.37
CA CYS A 33 -2.71 0.07 10.70
C CYS A 33 -3.97 0.37 9.91
N GLU A 34 -4.61 1.48 10.25
CA GLU A 34 -5.84 1.93 9.63
C GLU A 34 -5.51 3.12 8.72
N ALA A 35 -5.59 2.88 7.42
CA ALA A 35 -5.31 3.90 6.41
C ALA A 35 -6.29 3.81 5.24
N GLU A 36 -6.52 4.96 4.64
CA GLU A 36 -7.25 5.07 3.38
C GLU A 36 -6.30 4.66 2.25
N LEU A 37 -6.51 3.45 1.70
CA LEU A 37 -5.78 2.98 0.55
C LEU A 37 -6.54 3.41 -0.71
N LYS A 38 -5.88 4.21 -1.54
CA LYS A 38 -6.39 4.63 -2.84
C LYS A 38 -5.56 3.98 -3.94
N VAL A 39 -6.25 3.30 -4.84
CA VAL A 39 -5.70 2.70 -6.05
C VAL A 39 -6.45 3.26 -7.24
N VAL A 40 -5.71 3.79 -8.20
CA VAL A 40 -6.24 4.36 -9.44
C VAL A 40 -5.47 3.75 -10.59
N TRP A 41 -6.16 3.41 -11.66
CA TRP A 41 -5.51 2.92 -12.87
C TRP A 41 -6.23 3.41 -14.12
N SER A 42 -5.48 3.50 -15.21
CA SER A 42 -5.95 3.87 -16.54
C SER A 42 -5.19 3.08 -17.61
N SER A 43 -5.91 2.75 -18.68
CA SER A 43 -5.49 1.96 -19.82
C SER A 43 -6.10 2.57 -21.08
N PRO A 44 -5.39 2.60 -22.21
CA PRO A 44 -5.94 3.02 -23.49
C PRO A 44 -6.95 2.02 -24.03
N GLU A 45 -6.84 0.73 -23.67
CA GLU A 45 -7.73 -0.33 -24.11
C GLU A 45 -8.62 -0.83 -22.96
N PRO A 46 -9.85 -1.28 -23.25
CA PRO A 46 -10.72 -1.88 -22.25
C PRO A 46 -10.14 -3.22 -21.77
N VAL A 47 -9.77 -3.26 -20.50
CA VAL A 47 -9.11 -4.41 -19.85
C VAL A 47 -9.94 -4.93 -18.66
N ASP A 48 -9.67 -6.18 -18.29
CA ASP A 48 -10.37 -6.88 -17.21
C ASP A 48 -9.44 -6.97 -15.99
N LEU A 49 -9.43 -5.94 -15.15
CA LEU A 49 -8.53 -5.86 -14.00
C LEU A 49 -9.23 -6.17 -12.68
N CYS A 50 -8.55 -6.93 -11.83
CA CYS A 50 -8.97 -7.17 -10.46
C CYS A 50 -7.87 -6.74 -9.47
N LEU A 51 -8.28 -5.95 -8.49
CA LEU A 51 -7.49 -5.54 -7.34
C LEU A 51 -7.61 -6.60 -6.24
N TYR A 52 -6.47 -7.15 -5.84
CA TYR A 52 -6.34 -8.08 -4.75
C TYR A 52 -5.47 -7.49 -3.64
N LEU A 53 -5.84 -7.76 -2.40
CA LEU A 53 -5.08 -7.41 -1.21
C LEU A 53 -4.96 -8.62 -0.32
N ALA A 54 -3.74 -9.10 -0.08
CA ALA A 54 -3.49 -10.29 0.76
C ALA A 54 -4.38 -11.49 0.36
N ASP A 55 -4.46 -11.75 -0.96
CA ASP A 55 -5.32 -12.77 -1.60
C ASP A 55 -6.84 -12.51 -1.55
N GLU A 56 -7.30 -11.43 -0.92
CA GLU A 56 -8.70 -11.02 -0.92
C GLU A 56 -9.00 -10.12 -2.12
N ALA A 57 -10.01 -10.48 -2.91
CA ALA A 57 -10.46 -9.65 -4.03
C ALA A 57 -11.27 -8.45 -3.51
N LEU A 58 -10.74 -7.25 -3.69
CA LEU A 58 -11.38 -6.01 -3.22
C LEU A 58 -12.35 -5.44 -4.25
N SER A 59 -11.90 -5.34 -5.49
CA SER A 59 -12.66 -4.73 -6.58
C SER A 59 -12.19 -5.28 -7.92
N CYS A 60 -13.14 -5.56 -8.81
CA CYS A 60 -12.87 -5.99 -10.17
C CYS A 60 -13.58 -5.05 -11.13
N TRP A 61 -12.87 -4.69 -12.19
CA TRP A 61 -13.37 -3.90 -13.31
C TRP A 61 -13.29 -4.76 -14.56
N GLN A 62 -14.39 -4.83 -15.29
CA GLN A 62 -14.48 -5.60 -16.52
C GLN A 62 -14.77 -4.66 -17.67
N GLN A 63 -14.03 -4.80 -18.77
CA GLN A 63 -14.08 -3.98 -19.97
C GLN A 63 -14.01 -2.47 -19.68
N GLN A 64 -13.16 -2.08 -18.72
CA GLN A 64 -12.95 -0.68 -18.39
C GLN A 64 -11.57 -0.20 -18.85
N GLN A 65 -11.52 1.07 -19.23
CA GLN A 65 -10.27 1.76 -19.55
C GLN A 65 -9.71 2.49 -18.32
N GLN A 66 -10.48 2.65 -17.26
CA GLN A 66 -10.04 3.32 -16.05
C GLN A 66 -10.81 2.79 -14.85
N GLY A 67 -10.16 2.77 -13.70
CA GLY A 67 -10.79 2.37 -12.45
C GLY A 67 -10.20 3.13 -11.28
N GLN A 68 -11.06 3.45 -10.32
CA GLN A 68 -10.64 4.03 -9.05
C GLN A 68 -11.26 3.22 -7.92
N TRP A 69 -10.44 2.95 -6.91
CA TRP A 69 -10.85 2.30 -5.69
C TRP A 69 -10.22 3.01 -4.52
N SER A 70 -11.04 3.34 -3.54
CA SER A 70 -10.59 3.92 -2.27
C SER A 70 -11.39 3.28 -1.17
N SER A 71 -10.71 2.64 -0.24
CA SER A 71 -11.36 2.15 0.97
C SER A 71 -10.44 2.29 2.16
N HIS A 72 -11.08 2.39 3.31
CA HIS A 72 -10.42 2.42 4.60
C HIS A 72 -10.14 0.98 5.02
N LEU A 73 -8.87 0.60 4.96
CA LEU A 73 -8.44 -0.77 5.20
C LEU A 73 -7.60 -0.86 6.47
N ILE A 74 -7.67 -2.02 7.09
CA ILE A 74 -6.99 -2.33 8.33
C ILE A 74 -6.14 -3.59 8.13
N TRP A 75 -4.81 -3.43 8.00
CA TRP A 75 -3.89 -4.56 7.83
C TRP A 75 -2.87 -4.66 8.97
N PRO A 76 -2.45 -5.88 9.35
CA PRO A 76 -1.67 -6.09 10.57
C PRO A 76 -0.19 -5.65 10.44
N GLU A 77 0.59 -6.29 9.57
CA GLU A 77 2.04 -6.03 9.46
C GLU A 77 2.48 -5.79 8.01
N GLN A 78 2.01 -6.63 7.09
CA GLN A 78 2.27 -6.53 5.67
C GLN A 78 1.08 -7.09 4.88
N ALA A 79 0.81 -6.50 3.71
CA ALA A 79 -0.20 -6.99 2.80
C ALA A 79 0.33 -6.89 1.37
N SER A 80 0.13 -7.92 0.56
CA SER A 80 0.44 -7.90 -0.87
C SER A 80 -0.71 -7.25 -1.62
N LEU A 81 -0.49 -6.06 -2.18
CA LEU A 81 -1.41 -5.41 -3.08
C LEU A 81 -1.04 -5.81 -4.51
N THR A 82 -1.95 -6.47 -5.22
CA THR A 82 -1.72 -6.85 -6.61
C THR A 82 -2.86 -6.39 -7.50
N LEU A 83 -2.53 -5.75 -8.62
CA LEU A 83 -3.47 -5.48 -9.71
C LEU A 83 -3.13 -6.45 -10.83
N ARG A 84 -4.04 -7.38 -11.10
CA ARG A 84 -3.86 -8.40 -12.13
C ARG A 84 -5.08 -8.53 -13.00
N ASP A 85 -4.82 -8.77 -14.28
CA ASP A 85 -5.80 -9.28 -15.22
C ASP A 85 -5.81 -10.82 -15.14
N THR A 86 -6.69 -11.42 -15.90
CA THR A 86 -6.75 -12.83 -16.26
C THR A 86 -5.42 -13.38 -16.81
N GLU A 87 -4.63 -12.55 -17.50
CA GLU A 87 -3.39 -13.00 -18.17
C GLU A 87 -2.08 -12.50 -17.53
N LYS A 88 -2.06 -11.29 -16.95
CA LYS A 88 -0.83 -10.65 -16.44
C LYS A 88 -1.06 -9.89 -15.12
N VAL A 89 -0.04 -9.86 -14.27
CA VAL A 89 0.04 -8.95 -13.10
C VAL A 89 0.71 -7.65 -13.53
N TYR A 90 0.05 -6.51 -13.31
CA TYR A 90 0.53 -5.17 -13.66
C TYR A 90 1.10 -4.40 -12.48
N LEU A 91 0.55 -4.63 -11.29
CA LEU A 91 0.99 -4.00 -10.05
C LEU A 91 1.22 -5.13 -9.06
N ASP A 92 2.39 -5.13 -8.43
CA ASP A 92 2.70 -5.97 -7.28
C ASP A 92 3.46 -5.09 -6.27
N GLU A 93 2.73 -4.60 -5.27
CA GLU A 93 3.27 -3.78 -4.23
C GLU A 93 3.05 -4.42 -2.86
N MET A 94 4.11 -4.48 -2.07
CA MET A 94 4.02 -4.97 -0.71
C MET A 94 3.79 -3.80 0.25
N LEU A 95 2.56 -3.66 0.72
CA LEU A 95 2.20 -2.70 1.76
C LEU A 95 2.90 -3.07 3.06
N LYS A 96 3.56 -2.09 3.68
CA LYS A 96 4.24 -2.27 4.97
C LYS A 96 3.68 -1.34 6.01
N THR A 97 3.42 -1.89 7.20
CA THR A 97 3.07 -1.11 8.38
C THR A 97 4.34 -0.73 9.14
N VAL A 98 4.50 0.57 9.42
CA VAL A 98 5.58 1.10 10.27
C VAL A 98 4.97 1.75 11.51
N SER A 99 5.42 1.34 12.69
CA SER A 99 5.00 2.00 13.94
C SER A 99 5.84 3.25 14.21
N ARG A 100 5.21 4.38 14.57
CA ARG A 100 5.93 5.61 14.96
C ARG A 100 6.76 5.47 16.24
N GLN A 101 6.49 4.47 17.06
CA GLN A 101 7.22 4.23 18.30
C GLN A 101 8.28 3.14 18.12
N PRO A 102 9.58 3.48 18.13
CA PRO A 102 10.61 2.46 18.22
C PRO A 102 10.41 1.70 19.52
N LYS A 103 10.38 0.36 19.42
CA LYS A 103 10.37 -0.57 20.55
C LYS A 103 11.35 -0.02 21.57
N ARG A 104 10.84 0.49 22.70
CA ARG A 104 11.61 1.11 23.78
C ARG A 104 12.83 0.23 23.99
N ARG A 105 14.02 0.66 23.52
CA ARG A 105 15.26 -0.07 23.87
C ARG A 105 15.20 -0.05 25.38
N ARG A 106 14.99 -1.21 26.01
CA ARG A 106 15.17 -1.36 27.44
C ARG A 106 16.56 -0.79 27.65
N ARG A 107 16.63 0.42 28.22
CA ARG A 107 17.84 0.87 28.87
C ARG A 107 18.02 -0.20 29.91
N LEU A 108 18.98 -1.11 29.68
CA LEU A 108 19.47 -1.99 30.72
C LEU A 108 19.94 -1.00 31.78
N VAL A 109 19.06 -0.75 32.75
CA VAL A 109 19.40 -0.01 33.94
C VAL A 109 20.46 -0.90 34.56
N ALA A 110 21.72 -0.51 34.38
CA ALA A 110 22.83 -1.17 35.04
C ALA A 110 22.49 -1.16 36.54
N PRO A 111 22.18 -2.31 37.16
CA PRO A 111 21.91 -2.37 38.57
C PRO A 111 23.25 -2.66 39.23
N TRP A 112 24.14 -1.67 39.24
CA TRP A 112 25.31 -1.73 40.10
C TRP A 112 25.51 -0.37 40.76
N SER A 113 24.82 -0.23 41.88
CA SER A 113 25.40 0.34 43.08
C SER A 113 26.70 -0.39 43.37
N VAL A 114 27.85 0.30 43.39
CA VAL A 114 29.04 -0.03 44.21
C VAL A 114 29.89 1.25 44.39
N PHE A 115 29.66 1.91 45.54
CA PHE A 115 30.50 2.82 46.35
C PHE A 115 31.00 4.17 45.78
#